data_AF-A0A3D9BE53-F1
#
_entry.id   AF-A0A3D9BE53-F1
#
_cell.length_a   1.000
_cell.length_b   1.000
_cell.length_c   1.000
_cell.angle_alpha   90.00
_cell.angle_beta   90.00
_cell.angle_gamma   90.00
#
_symmetry.space_group_name_H-M   'P 1'
#
loop_
_entity.id
_entity.type
_entity.pdbx_description
1 polymer ?
#
loop_
_entity_poly.entity_id
_entity_poly.type
_entity_poly.pdbx_seq_one_letter_code
_entity_poly.pdbx_strand_id
1 'polypeptide(L)'
;MANRAYLYSANKELNKFRDVSEWANEIPLFYKIILGSETGISTSKIWNFELPIVITANFQKGLNKLYDFLDYLQTQPHLDAEAIQSYKQETKDFFEKYPERELDLFFMEGGEVYDLIGDKYPLEEQNDALYNEIINISKDIDEILEKKPENVFDFKDIYWLQEIKNDITTLSVYWTYVTYYSFNKS
;
A
#
# COMPACT_ATOMS: atom_id res chain seq x y z
N MET A 1 16.09 -7.21 -15.16
CA MET A 1 15.76 -6.83 -13.78
C MET A 1 14.25 -6.74 -13.70
N ALA A 2 13.65 -7.23 -12.62
CA ALA A 2 12.21 -7.09 -12.41
C ALA A 2 11.99 -5.75 -11.71
N ASN A 3 11.20 -4.86 -12.32
CA ASN A 3 10.92 -3.54 -11.75
C ASN A 3 9.99 -3.72 -10.57
N ARG A 4 10.44 -3.34 -9.38
CA ARG A 4 9.73 -3.65 -8.14
C ARG A 4 9.51 -2.42 -7.29
N ALA A 5 8.37 -2.41 -6.62
CA ALA A 5 8.15 -1.58 -5.47
C ALA A 5 8.46 -2.35 -4.21
N TYR A 6 9.17 -1.71 -3.31
CA TYR A 6 9.58 -2.31 -2.04
C TYR A 6 8.89 -1.60 -0.89
N LEU A 7 8.21 -2.37 -0.05
CA LEU A 7 7.57 -1.87 1.14
C LEU A 7 8.34 -2.36 2.36
N TYR A 8 8.69 -1.40 3.21
CA TYR A 8 9.32 -1.62 4.49
C TYR A 8 8.46 -1.06 5.61
N SER A 9 8.73 -1.54 6.82
CA SER A 9 8.46 -0.78 8.03
C SER A 9 9.72 -0.03 8.44
N ALA A 10 9.59 1.14 9.05
CA ALA A 10 10.70 1.92 9.57
C ALA A 10 10.34 2.59 10.90
N ASN A 11 11.34 2.84 11.74
CA ASN A 11 11.15 3.75 12.87
C ASN A 11 11.16 5.22 12.40
N LYS A 12 10.65 6.15 13.22
CA LYS A 12 10.58 7.58 12.86
C LYS A 12 11.92 8.22 12.54
N GLU A 13 13.00 7.73 13.15
CA GLU A 13 14.35 8.22 12.89
C GLU A 13 14.96 7.69 11.59
N LEU A 14 14.27 6.78 10.88
CA LEU A 14 14.70 6.17 9.62
C LEU A 14 16.11 5.56 9.72
N ASN A 15 16.40 4.91 10.84
CA ASN A 15 17.67 4.21 11.09
C ASN A 15 17.50 2.71 11.35
N LYS A 16 16.25 2.22 11.42
CA LYS A 16 15.88 0.82 11.51
C LYS A 16 14.77 0.53 10.50
N PHE A 17 14.98 -0.50 9.68
CA PHE A 17 14.04 -0.91 8.64
C PHE A 17 13.77 -2.41 8.74
N ARG A 18 12.53 -2.84 8.49
CA ARG A 18 12.20 -4.25 8.25
C ARG A 18 11.48 -4.42 6.93
N ASP A 19 11.87 -5.44 6.18
CA ASP A 19 11.22 -5.83 4.92
C ASP A 19 9.76 -6.23 5.20
N VAL A 20 8.81 -5.82 4.36
CA VAL A 20 7.39 -6.09 4.62
C VAL A 20 6.68 -6.64 3.39
N SER A 21 6.99 -6.12 2.21
CA SER A 21 6.42 -6.64 0.96
C SER A 21 7.26 -6.17 -0.23
N GLU A 22 7.17 -6.88 -1.36
CA GLU A 22 7.62 -6.38 -2.66
C GLU A 22 6.65 -6.82 -3.75
N TRP A 23 6.47 -5.99 -4.77
CA TRP A 23 5.64 -6.33 -5.92
C TRP A 23 6.23 -5.82 -7.21
N ALA A 24 5.99 -6.54 -8.32
CA ALA A 24 6.53 -6.21 -9.62
C ALA A 24 5.56 -5.37 -10.46
N ASN A 25 6.12 -4.57 -11.38
CA ASN A 25 5.45 -3.78 -12.40
C ASN A 25 4.65 -2.58 -11.89
N GLU A 26 3.61 -2.78 -11.09
CA GLU A 26 2.72 -1.72 -10.62
C GLU A 26 2.61 -1.69 -9.09
N ILE A 27 2.19 -0.56 -8.53
CA ILE A 27 1.94 -0.45 -7.09
C ILE A 27 0.58 -1.08 -6.80
N PRO A 28 0.50 -2.17 -6.01
CA PRO A 28 -0.78 -2.84 -5.76
C PRO A 28 -1.70 -1.97 -4.90
N LEU A 29 -3.02 -2.15 -5.04
CA LEU A 29 -4.01 -1.34 -4.34
C LEU A 29 -3.85 -1.39 -2.82
N PHE A 30 -3.52 -2.56 -2.25
CA PHE A 30 -3.34 -2.67 -0.80
C PHE A 30 -2.20 -1.79 -0.26
N TYR A 31 -1.12 -1.56 -1.04
CA TYR A 31 -0.09 -0.58 -0.68
C TYR A 31 -0.69 0.81 -0.60
N LYS A 32 -1.49 1.18 -1.61
CA LYS A 32 -2.10 2.51 -1.68
C LYS A 32 -3.05 2.75 -0.51
N ILE A 33 -3.78 1.72 -0.07
CA ILE A 33 -4.66 1.78 1.10
C ILE A 33 -3.86 1.99 2.40
N ILE A 34 -2.85 1.15 2.68
CA ILE A 34 -2.08 1.25 3.94
C ILE A 34 -1.23 2.53 3.99
N LEU A 35 -0.84 3.07 2.82
CA LEU A 35 -0.08 4.31 2.74
C LEU A 35 -0.96 5.56 2.86
N GLY A 36 -2.29 5.42 2.88
CA GLY A 36 -3.24 6.53 2.93
C GLY A 36 -3.36 7.27 4.27
N SER A 37 -2.70 6.79 5.32
CA SER A 37 -2.84 7.32 6.68
C SER A 37 -1.61 8.11 7.12
N GLU A 38 -1.75 9.44 7.30
CA GLU A 38 -0.62 10.35 7.62
C GLU A 38 0.51 10.24 6.59
N THR A 39 0.13 10.26 5.31
CA THR A 39 1.04 10.12 4.18
C THR A 39 2.03 11.29 4.12
N GLY A 40 3.28 10.99 3.80
CA GLY A 40 4.36 11.95 3.57
C GLY A 40 5.32 11.48 2.50
N ILE A 41 6.31 12.31 2.18
CA ILE A 41 7.37 12.00 1.21
C ILE A 41 8.73 12.04 1.91
N SER A 42 9.62 11.13 1.54
CA SER A 42 10.98 11.04 2.07
C SER A 42 12.02 10.82 0.96
N THR A 43 13.29 10.88 1.35
CA THR A 43 14.42 10.53 0.46
C THR A 43 14.63 9.02 0.44
N SER A 44 15.09 8.52 -0.70
CA SER A 44 15.39 7.10 -0.85
C SER A 44 16.56 6.66 0.04
N LYS A 45 16.47 5.43 0.53
CA LYS A 45 17.53 4.69 1.22
C LYS A 45 18.18 3.64 0.31
N ILE A 46 17.56 3.31 -0.82
CA ILE A 46 18.08 2.38 -1.82
C ILE A 46 18.83 3.14 -2.92
N TRP A 47 18.26 4.24 -3.41
CA TRP A 47 18.79 4.99 -4.54
C TRP A 47 19.47 6.28 -4.08
N ASN A 48 20.66 6.55 -4.63
CA ASN A 48 21.33 7.83 -4.45
C ASN A 48 20.69 8.88 -5.38
N PHE A 49 19.49 9.34 -5.02
CA PHE A 49 18.72 10.33 -5.75
C PHE A 49 18.45 11.54 -4.85
N GLU A 50 18.61 12.75 -5.40
CA GLU A 50 18.59 13.98 -4.60
C GLU A 50 17.18 14.40 -4.19
N LEU A 51 16.16 14.04 -4.98
CA LEU A 51 14.77 14.40 -4.73
C LEU A 51 14.03 13.33 -3.92
N PRO A 52 12.99 13.73 -3.16
CA PRO A 52 12.23 12.81 -2.34
C PRO A 52 11.27 11.97 -3.21
N ILE A 53 11.59 10.69 -3.39
CA ILE A 53 10.86 9.73 -4.24
C ILE A 53 10.32 8.52 -3.46
N VAL A 54 10.19 8.66 -2.14
CA VAL A 54 9.66 7.63 -1.24
C VAL A 54 8.36 8.11 -0.64
N ILE A 55 7.38 7.23 -0.54
CA ILE A 55 6.14 7.49 0.18
C ILE A 55 6.20 6.84 1.56
N THR A 56 5.90 7.63 2.60
CA THR A 56 5.84 7.15 3.99
C THR A 56 4.42 7.30 4.53
N ALA A 57 4.02 6.45 5.45
CA ALA A 57 2.74 6.57 6.13
C ALA A 57 2.81 6.01 7.55
N ASN A 58 1.86 6.37 8.40
CA ASN A 58 1.76 5.80 9.73
C ASN A 58 1.38 4.32 9.65
N PHE A 59 2.21 3.46 10.24
CA PHE A 59 2.07 2.01 10.13
C PHE A 59 0.74 1.52 10.71
N GLN A 60 0.48 1.83 11.99
CA GLN A 60 -0.70 1.33 12.68
C GLN A 60 -1.99 1.90 12.08
N LYS A 61 -2.01 3.19 11.76
CA LYS A 61 -3.19 3.82 11.15
C LYS A 61 -3.43 3.30 9.72
N GLY A 62 -2.37 2.95 8.99
CA GLY A 62 -2.46 2.32 7.67
C GLY A 62 -3.12 0.94 7.75
N LEU A 63 -2.65 0.08 8.67
CA LEU A 63 -3.24 -1.24 8.89
C LEU A 63 -4.69 -1.17 9.36
N ASN A 64 -4.99 -0.27 10.30
CA ASN A 64 -6.36 -0.10 10.79
C ASN A 64 -7.30 0.32 9.65
N LYS A 65 -6.88 1.25 8.79
CA LYS A 65 -7.67 1.66 7.61
C LYS A 65 -7.95 0.47 6.66
N LEU A 66 -6.94 -0.37 6.40
CA LEU A 66 -7.13 -1.59 5.62
C LEU A 66 -8.14 -2.53 6.29
N TYR A 67 -8.02 -2.76 7.60
CA TYR A 67 -8.93 -3.64 8.33
C TYR A 67 -10.37 -3.11 8.34
N ASP A 68 -10.56 -1.83 8.63
CA ASP A 68 -11.89 -1.21 8.65
C ASP A 68 -12.56 -1.27 7.29
N PHE A 69 -11.78 -1.06 6.22
CA PHE A 69 -12.28 -1.16 4.85
C PHE A 69 -12.65 -2.60 4.48
N LEU A 70 -11.78 -3.59 4.76
CA LEU A 70 -12.08 -5.00 4.51
C LEU A 70 -13.31 -5.46 5.33
N ASP A 71 -13.45 -5.02 6.58
CA ASP A 71 -14.61 -5.33 7.41
C ASP A 71 -15.92 -4.81 6.81
N TYR A 72 -15.91 -3.59 6.28
CA TYR A 72 -17.07 -3.07 5.57
C TYR A 72 -17.34 -3.81 4.25
N LEU A 73 -16.30 -4.11 3.46
CA LEU A 73 -16.46 -4.84 2.20
C LEU A 73 -17.02 -6.25 2.43
N GLN A 74 -16.66 -6.91 3.53
CA GLN A 74 -17.18 -8.23 3.89
C GLN A 74 -18.71 -8.22 4.10
N THR A 75 -19.31 -7.06 4.45
CA THR A 75 -20.77 -6.95 4.59
C THR A 75 -21.50 -6.76 3.26
N GLN A 76 -20.78 -6.58 2.15
CA GLN A 76 -21.38 -6.28 0.85
C GLN A 76 -21.86 -7.57 0.17
N PRO A 77 -23.14 -7.67 -0.24
CA PRO A 77 -23.72 -8.91 -0.75
C PRO A 77 -23.17 -9.35 -2.12
N HIS A 78 -22.47 -8.45 -2.82
CA HIS A 78 -21.93 -8.68 -4.16
C HIS A 78 -20.43 -9.01 -4.16
N LEU A 79 -19.82 -9.11 -2.98
CA LEU A 79 -18.41 -9.44 -2.82
C LEU A 79 -18.22 -10.82 -2.20
N ASP A 80 -17.10 -11.45 -2.54
CA ASP A 80 -16.69 -12.71 -1.92
C ASP A 80 -16.18 -12.45 -0.50
N ALA A 81 -17.04 -12.71 0.48
CA ALA A 81 -16.75 -12.51 1.90
C ALA A 81 -15.64 -13.46 2.41
N GLU A 82 -15.46 -14.64 1.82
CA GLU A 82 -14.39 -15.58 2.19
C GLU A 82 -13.04 -15.07 1.71
N ALA A 83 -12.97 -14.57 0.47
CA ALA A 83 -11.75 -13.96 -0.07
C ALA A 83 -11.31 -12.73 0.76
N ILE A 84 -12.24 -11.83 1.08
CA ILE A 84 -11.98 -10.65 1.91
C ILE A 84 -11.47 -11.04 3.31
N GLN A 85 -12.10 -12.05 3.91
CA GLN A 85 -11.66 -12.60 5.20
C GLN A 85 -10.25 -13.17 5.11
N SER A 86 -9.90 -13.86 4.01
CA SER A 86 -8.56 -14.39 3.78
C SER A 86 -7.52 -13.27 3.76
N TYR A 87 -7.73 -12.20 3.00
CA TYR A 87 -6.78 -11.08 2.93
C TYR A 87 -6.57 -10.40 4.29
N LYS A 88 -7.65 -10.26 5.07
CA LYS A 88 -7.56 -9.76 6.44
C LYS A 88 -6.75 -10.70 7.34
N GLN A 89 -7.00 -12.01 7.25
CA GLN A 89 -6.32 -13.01 8.08
C GLN A 89 -4.85 -13.15 7.70
N GLU A 90 -4.51 -13.17 6.41
CA GLU A 90 -3.13 -13.20 5.90
C GLU A 90 -2.30 -12.03 6.45
N THR A 91 -2.90 -10.84 6.52
CA THR A 91 -2.26 -9.66 7.11
C THR A 91 -2.00 -9.85 8.61
N LYS A 92 -3.00 -10.34 9.36
CA LYS A 92 -2.86 -10.61 10.79
C LYS A 92 -1.81 -11.68 11.08
N ASP A 93 -1.89 -12.81 10.38
CA ASP A 93 -0.97 -13.94 10.52
C ASP A 93 0.47 -13.52 10.24
N PHE A 94 0.69 -12.65 9.25
CA PHE A 94 2.01 -12.14 8.93
C PHE A 94 2.61 -11.36 10.11
N PHE A 95 1.88 -10.42 10.69
CA PHE A 95 2.40 -9.61 11.80
C PHE A 95 2.39 -10.33 13.15
N GLU A 96 1.51 -11.31 13.37
CA GLU A 96 1.60 -12.22 14.51
C GLU A 96 2.88 -13.07 14.43
N LYS A 97 3.22 -13.56 13.23
CA LYS A 97 4.43 -14.34 12.99
C LYS A 97 5.71 -13.51 13.04
N TYR A 98 5.66 -12.25 12.60
CA TYR A 98 6.82 -11.34 12.51
C TYR A 98 6.54 -10.01 13.22
N PRO A 99 6.33 -10.01 14.55
CA PRO A 99 5.96 -8.81 15.30
C PRO A 99 7.05 -7.73 15.29
N GLU A 100 8.30 -8.11 15.05
CA GLU A 100 9.42 -7.15 14.95
C GLU A 100 9.35 -6.23 13.73
N ARG A 101 8.41 -6.48 12.80
CA ARG A 101 8.12 -5.69 11.60
C ARG A 101 7.07 -4.61 11.83
N GLU A 102 6.42 -4.58 12.99
CA GLU A 102 5.55 -3.48 13.37
C GLU A 102 6.41 -2.34 13.95
N LEU A 103 6.90 -1.47 13.06
CA LEU A 103 7.58 -0.22 13.44
C LEU A 103 6.61 0.97 13.34
N ASP A 104 7.14 2.20 13.35
CA ASP A 104 6.32 3.40 13.38
C ASP A 104 5.65 3.73 12.04
N LEU A 105 6.37 3.46 10.94
CA LEU A 105 6.02 3.92 9.59
C LEU A 105 6.03 2.78 8.59
N PHE A 106 5.13 2.83 7.62
CA PHE A 106 5.37 2.25 6.30
C PHE A 106 6.31 3.16 5.50
N PHE A 107 7.21 2.56 4.73
CA PHE A 107 8.21 3.24 3.90
C PHE A 107 8.29 2.53 2.55
N MET A 108 7.78 3.16 1.49
CA MET A 108 7.63 2.56 0.17
C MET A 108 8.58 3.19 -0.85
N GLU A 109 9.45 2.34 -1.38
CA GLU A 109 10.49 2.65 -2.36
C GLU A 109 10.00 2.20 -3.75
N GLY A 110 9.63 3.16 -4.60
CA GLY A 110 9.05 2.92 -5.93
C GLY A 110 10.00 3.19 -7.11
N GLY A 111 11.27 3.52 -6.85
CA GLY A 111 12.21 4.01 -7.86
C GLY A 111 12.35 3.12 -9.10
N GLU A 112 12.42 1.79 -8.94
CA GLU A 112 12.48 0.86 -10.08
C GLU A 112 11.18 0.84 -10.90
N VAL A 113 10.01 1.05 -10.28
CA VAL A 113 8.75 1.18 -11.00
C VAL A 113 8.72 2.49 -11.79
N TYR A 114 9.24 3.58 -11.23
CA TYR A 114 9.28 4.87 -11.91
C TYR A 114 10.25 4.88 -13.11
N ASP A 115 11.37 4.16 -13.00
CA ASP A 115 12.39 4.11 -14.04
C ASP A 115 11.88 3.50 -15.36
N LEU A 116 10.81 2.69 -15.31
CA LEU A 116 10.17 2.09 -16.51
C LEU A 116 9.74 3.11 -17.56
N ILE A 117 9.32 4.30 -17.12
CA ILE A 117 8.95 5.41 -17.99
C ILE A 117 9.72 6.68 -17.62
N GLY A 118 10.85 6.53 -16.91
CA GLY A 118 11.70 7.62 -16.44
C GLY A 118 12.24 8.50 -17.57
N ASP A 119 12.45 7.91 -18.75
CA ASP A 119 12.83 8.62 -19.97
C ASP A 119 11.73 9.57 -20.49
N LYS A 120 10.47 9.34 -20.08
CA LYS A 120 9.30 10.11 -20.51
C LYS A 120 8.81 11.09 -19.44
N TYR A 121 8.91 10.71 -18.17
CA TYR A 121 8.48 11.51 -17.03
C TYR A 121 9.51 11.45 -15.90
N PRO A 122 9.90 12.60 -15.30
CA PRO A 122 10.78 12.61 -14.15
C PRO A 122 10.24 11.76 -12.98
N LEU A 123 11.15 11.15 -12.22
CA LEU A 123 10.82 10.21 -11.14
C LEU A 123 9.99 10.87 -10.04
N GLU A 124 10.28 12.14 -9.74
CA GLU A 124 9.54 12.96 -8.79
C GLU A 124 8.10 13.23 -9.26
N GLU A 125 7.87 13.47 -10.55
CA GLU A 125 6.52 13.67 -11.09
C GLU A 125 5.70 12.38 -10.99
N GLN A 126 6.34 11.23 -11.22
CA GLN A 126 5.71 9.92 -11.05
C GLN A 126 5.38 9.62 -9.58
N ASN A 127 6.29 9.96 -8.66
CA ASN A 127 6.05 9.82 -7.23
C ASN A 127 4.94 10.77 -6.73
N ASP A 128 4.89 12.00 -7.23
CA ASP A 128 3.83 12.96 -6.92
C ASP A 128 2.46 12.49 -7.45
N ALA A 129 2.42 11.89 -8.65
CA ALA A 129 1.20 11.31 -9.19
C ALA A 129 0.70 10.16 -8.29
N LEU A 130 1.58 9.25 -7.88
CA LEU A 130 1.23 8.16 -6.96
C LEU A 130 0.82 8.69 -5.58
N TYR A 131 1.52 9.69 -5.03
CA TYR A 131 1.16 10.32 -3.78
C TYR A 131 -0.27 10.88 -3.84
N ASN A 132 -0.61 11.60 -4.90
CA ASN A 132 -1.95 12.14 -5.08
C ASN A 132 -3.00 11.03 -5.26
N GLU A 133 -2.67 9.95 -5.96
CA GLU A 133 -3.53 8.77 -6.08
C GLU A 133 -3.84 8.15 -4.71
N ILE A 134 -2.81 7.95 -3.87
CA ILE A 134 -2.94 7.42 -2.51
C ILE A 134 -3.85 8.31 -1.65
N ILE A 135 -3.65 9.63 -1.70
CA ILE A 135 -4.47 10.59 -0.98
C ILE A 135 -5.93 10.53 -1.44
N ASN A 136 -6.19 10.39 -2.74
CA ASN A 136 -7.55 10.30 -3.27
C ASN A 136 -8.23 8.98 -2.88
N ILE A 137 -7.54 7.84 -3.04
CA ILE A 137 -8.03 6.52 -2.59
C ILE A 137 -8.37 6.56 -1.09
N SER A 138 -7.52 7.18 -0.28
CA SER A 138 -7.77 7.29 1.16
C SER A 138 -9.04 8.09 1.46
N LYS A 139 -9.26 9.22 0.77
CA LYS A 139 -10.47 10.04 0.93
C LYS A 139 -11.72 9.28 0.49
N ASP A 140 -11.64 8.58 -0.63
CA ASP A 140 -12.73 7.74 -1.14
C ASP A 140 -13.11 6.66 -0.11
N ILE A 141 -12.11 5.97 0.47
CA ILE A 141 -12.33 4.98 1.53
C ILE A 141 -12.98 5.62 2.76
N ASP A 142 -12.51 6.79 3.18
CA ASP A 142 -13.09 7.50 4.33
C ASP A 142 -14.57 7.86 4.07
N GLU A 143 -14.89 8.35 2.88
CA GLU A 143 -16.27 8.65 2.47
C GLU A 143 -17.14 7.39 2.40
N ILE A 144 -16.62 6.28 1.87
CA ILE A 144 -17.31 4.98 1.84
C ILE A 144 -17.59 4.49 3.25
N LEU A 145 -16.61 4.55 4.16
CA LEU A 145 -16.72 4.10 5.54
C LEU A 145 -17.63 5.00 6.39
N GLU A 146 -17.72 6.29 6.07
CA GLU A 146 -18.66 7.22 6.68
C GLU A 146 -20.10 6.93 6.24
N LYS A 147 -20.33 6.82 4.92
CA LYS A 147 -21.68 6.66 4.35
C LYS A 147 -22.24 5.26 4.49
N LYS A 148 -21.37 4.24 4.44
CA LYS A 148 -21.71 2.80 4.44
C LYS A 148 -22.93 2.47 3.57
N PRO A 149 -22.91 2.78 2.25
CA PRO A 149 -24.05 2.44 1.40
C PRO A 149 -24.34 0.94 1.42
N GLU A 150 -25.59 0.57 1.13
CA GLU A 150 -26.01 -0.84 1.01
C GLU A 150 -25.29 -1.56 -0.14
N ASN A 151 -24.92 -0.82 -1.18
CA ASN A 151 -24.09 -1.27 -2.28
C ASN A 151 -22.91 -0.32 -2.46
N VAL A 152 -21.71 -0.78 -2.11
CA VAL A 152 -20.48 0.00 -2.26
C VAL A 152 -20.26 0.47 -3.71
N PHE A 153 -20.73 -0.27 -4.71
CA PHE A 153 -20.54 0.08 -6.12
C PHE A 153 -21.49 1.18 -6.64
N ASP A 154 -22.31 1.79 -5.77
CA ASP A 154 -23.07 2.98 -6.12
C ASP A 154 -22.16 4.22 -6.34
N PHE A 155 -20.92 4.17 -5.83
CA PHE A 155 -19.84 5.08 -6.19
C PHE A 155 -19.28 4.78 -7.59
N LYS A 156 -20.03 5.15 -8.63
CA LYS A 156 -19.74 4.79 -10.03
C LYS A 156 -18.49 5.46 -10.61
N ASP A 157 -18.12 6.62 -10.09
CA ASP A 157 -17.02 7.42 -10.63
C ASP A 157 -15.65 7.05 -10.00
N ILE A 158 -15.65 6.12 -9.04
CA ILE A 158 -14.43 5.66 -8.36
C ILE A 158 -13.82 4.49 -9.13
N TYR A 159 -12.80 4.77 -9.95
CA TYR A 159 -12.19 3.79 -10.85
C TYR A 159 -11.63 2.56 -10.13
N TRP A 160 -10.80 2.75 -9.09
CA TRP A 160 -10.18 1.64 -8.35
C TRP A 160 -11.22 0.72 -7.69
N LEU A 161 -12.38 1.27 -7.32
CA LEU A 161 -13.48 0.50 -6.76
C LEU A 161 -14.19 -0.34 -7.83
N GLN A 162 -14.28 0.16 -9.08
CA GLN A 162 -14.76 -0.64 -10.19
C GLN A 162 -13.78 -1.77 -10.55
N GLU A 163 -12.48 -1.61 -10.31
CA GLU A 163 -11.51 -2.70 -10.47
C GLU A 163 -11.79 -3.83 -9.46
N ILE A 164 -12.06 -3.51 -8.19
CA ILE A 164 -12.49 -4.51 -7.19
C ILE A 164 -13.75 -5.25 -7.63
N LYS A 165 -14.71 -4.54 -8.22
CA LYS A 165 -15.96 -5.15 -8.74
C LYS A 165 -15.68 -6.19 -9.82
N ASN A 166 -14.70 -5.92 -10.68
CA ASN A 166 -14.36 -6.78 -11.81
C ASN A 166 -13.45 -7.93 -11.37
N ASP A 167 -12.57 -7.68 -10.42
CA ASP A 167 -11.60 -8.64 -9.90
C ASP A 167 -11.28 -8.37 -8.43
N ILE A 168 -11.79 -9.23 -7.55
CA ILE A 168 -11.58 -9.13 -6.10
C ILE A 168 -10.12 -9.37 -5.70
N THR A 169 -9.29 -9.96 -6.56
CA THR A 169 -7.86 -10.19 -6.29
C THR A 169 -7.03 -8.91 -6.33
N THR A 170 -7.61 -7.81 -6.79
CA THR A 170 -7.03 -6.46 -6.63
C THR A 170 -6.80 -6.08 -5.16
N LEU A 171 -7.56 -6.68 -4.22
CA LEU A 171 -7.39 -6.51 -2.78
C LEU A 171 -6.40 -7.51 -2.15
N SER A 172 -5.84 -8.44 -2.91
CA SER A 172 -4.90 -9.43 -2.38
C SER A 172 -3.69 -8.75 -1.74
N VAL A 173 -3.21 -9.33 -0.65
CA VAL A 173 -2.05 -8.85 0.10
C VAL A 173 -0.84 -9.72 -0.20
N TYR A 174 0.31 -9.09 -0.42
CA TYR A 174 1.53 -9.78 -0.87
C TYR A 174 2.68 -9.66 0.13
N TRP A 175 2.39 -9.86 1.42
CA TRP A 175 3.39 -9.73 2.47
C TRP A 175 4.57 -10.71 2.29
N THR A 176 5.80 -10.24 2.49
CA THR A 176 7.01 -11.06 2.50
C THR A 176 7.94 -10.65 3.63
N TYR A 177 8.66 -11.61 4.18
CA TYR A 177 9.61 -11.38 5.27
C TYR A 177 11.01 -10.99 4.77
N VAL A 178 11.27 -11.09 3.45
CA VAL A 178 12.52 -10.68 2.81
C VAL A 178 12.22 -10.08 1.44
N THR A 179 12.79 -8.90 1.18
CA THR A 179 12.78 -8.27 -0.15
C THR A 179 14.10 -8.52 -0.89
N TYR A 180 14.13 -8.23 -2.19
CA TYR A 180 15.34 -8.26 -3.01
C TYR A 180 16.40 -7.32 -2.42
N TYR A 181 16.06 -6.02 -2.26
CA TYR A 181 16.84 -5.04 -1.52
C TYR A 181 16.53 -5.09 -0.02
N SER A 182 16.94 -6.15 0.65
CA SER A 182 16.72 -6.30 2.08
C SER A 182 17.67 -5.40 2.89
N PHE A 183 17.13 -4.63 3.83
CA PHE A 183 17.92 -3.93 4.86
C PHE A 183 18.38 -4.85 6.00
N ASN A 184 18.03 -6.13 5.93
CA ASN A 184 18.16 -7.10 7.03
C ASN A 184 19.00 -8.32 6.65
N LYS A 185 19.48 -8.41 5.40
CA LYS A 185 20.46 -9.42 5.00
C LYS A 185 21.79 -9.11 5.70
N SER A 186 22.24 -10.05 6.52
CA SER A 186 23.60 -10.14 7.06
C SER A 186 24.44 -11.05 6.19
#